data_AF-A0A554VJ58-F1
#
_entry.id   AF-A0A554VJ58-F1
#
_cell.length_a   1.000
_cell.length_b   1.000
_cell.length_c   1.000
_cell.angle_alpha   90.00
_cell.angle_beta   90.00
_cell.angle_gamma   90.00
#
_symmetry.space_group_name_H-M   'P 1'
#
loop_
_entity.id
_entity.type
_entity.pdbx_description
1 polymer ?
#
loop_
_entity_poly.entity_id
_entity_poly.type
_entity_poly.pdbx_seq_one_letter_code
_entity_poly.pdbx_strand_id
1 'polypeptide(L)' 'MVRKKRNLGGLLDALVDKDGLKTEVTITLTNQTLLKIIIGMLLAGVAIVVVANTVKNLFPNTQLAAIEQEVIKIKQTL' A
#
# COMPACT_ATOMS: atom_id res chain seq x y z
N MET A 1 -13.47 59.82 16.52
CA MET A 1 -14.26 58.60 16.21
C MET A 1 -13.32 57.41 16.25
N VAL A 2 -13.51 56.51 17.21
CA VAL A 2 -12.56 55.45 17.62
C VAL A 2 -12.50 54.34 16.57
N ARG A 3 -11.30 54.05 16.03
CA ARG A 3 -11.07 52.93 15.11
C ARG A 3 -11.24 51.62 15.88
N LYS A 4 -12.31 50.88 15.60
CA LYS A 4 -12.59 49.54 16.15
C LYS A 4 -11.52 48.56 15.65
N LYS A 5 -10.45 48.39 16.44
CA LYS A 5 -9.42 47.36 16.23
C LYS A 5 -10.12 45.99 16.34
N ARG A 6 -10.28 45.29 15.21
CA ARG A 6 -10.85 43.93 15.21
C ARG A 6 -9.87 43.03 15.96
N ASN A 7 -10.23 42.62 17.17
CA ASN A 7 -9.45 41.68 17.98
C ASN A 7 -9.52 40.29 17.34
N LEU A 8 -8.66 40.06 16.35
CA LEU A 8 -8.43 38.75 15.73
C LEU A 8 -7.93 37.72 16.75
N GLY A 9 -7.29 38.18 17.83
CA GLY A 9 -6.85 37.32 18.93
C GLY A 9 -7.99 36.59 19.64
N GLY A 10 -9.17 37.21 19.78
CA GLY A 10 -10.33 36.54 20.40
C GLY A 10 -11.01 35.51 19.50
N LEU A 11 -10.89 35.64 18.17
CA LEU A 11 -11.38 34.65 17.21
C LEU A 11 -10.42 33.45 17.12
N LEU A 12 -9.12 33.70 17.27
CA LEU A 12 -8.11 32.65 17.33
C LEU A 12 -8.14 31.92 18.69
N ASP A 13 -8.32 32.62 19.80
CA ASP A 13 -8.49 32.00 21.12
C ASP A 13 -9.77 31.16 21.22
N ALA A 14 -10.85 31.54 20.51
CA ALA A 14 -12.06 30.73 20.43
C ALA A 14 -11.88 29.46 19.57
N LEU A 15 -10.91 29.45 18.64
CA LEU A 15 -10.52 28.25 17.89
C LEU A 15 -9.48 27.41 18.64
N VAL A 16 -8.70 28.05 19.51
CA VAL A 16 -7.62 27.48 20.32
C VAL A 16 -8.09 27.43 21.78
N ASP A 17 -9.33 27.00 21.99
CA ASP A 17 -9.85 26.82 23.34
C ASP A 17 -9.17 25.56 23.94
N LYS A 18 -8.28 25.84 24.90
CA LYS A 18 -7.66 25.11 26.03
C LYS A 18 -7.66 23.57 26.17
N ASP A 19 -8.39 22.82 25.37
CA ASP A 19 -8.27 21.36 25.23
C ASP A 19 -7.71 21.06 23.85
N GLY A 20 -6.40 21.33 23.70
CA GLY A 20 -5.69 21.36 22.42
C GLY A 20 -6.18 20.30 21.43
N LEU A 21 -6.79 20.75 20.33
CA LEU A 21 -7.21 19.95 19.17
C LEU A 21 -7.48 18.49 19.55
N LYS A 22 -8.45 18.24 20.43
CA LYS A 22 -9.00 16.90 20.71
C LYS A 22 -9.71 16.37 19.44
N THR A 23 -8.97 16.23 18.35
CA THR A 23 -9.26 15.23 17.34
C THR A 23 -8.72 13.91 17.86
N GLU A 24 -9.29 13.42 18.96
CA GLU A 24 -9.33 11.99 19.17
C GLU A 24 -10.24 11.47 18.07
N VAL A 25 -9.65 11.18 16.90
CA VAL A 25 -10.36 10.56 15.78
C VAL A 25 -10.62 9.14 16.22
N THR A 26 -11.71 8.94 16.95
CA THR A 26 -12.19 7.62 17.32
C THR A 26 -12.73 6.97 16.04
N ILE A 27 -11.86 6.27 15.32
CA ILE A 27 -12.27 5.46 14.17
C ILE A 27 -13.07 4.28 14.71
N THR A 28 -14.38 4.35 14.61
CA THR A 28 -15.26 3.23 14.98
C THR A 28 -15.13 2.16 13.90
N LEU A 29 -14.18 1.23 14.06
CA LEU A 29 -14.12 0.04 13.21
C LEU A 29 -15.31 -0.85 13.55
N THR A 30 -16.29 -0.86 12.65
CA THR A 30 -17.35 -1.87 12.65
C THR A 30 -16.76 -3.25 12.35
N ASN A 31 -17.40 -4.32 12.84
CA ASN A 31 -17.00 -5.70 12.53
C ASN A 31 -16.87 -5.94 11.01
N GLN A 32 -17.69 -5.25 10.20
CA GLN A 32 -17.64 -5.31 8.75
C GLN A 32 -16.38 -4.69 8.17
N THR A 33 -15.93 -3.54 8.68
CA THR A 33 -14.68 -2.91 8.25
C THR A 33 -13.46 -3.73 8.65
N LEU A 34 -13.45 -4.33 9.85
CA LEU A 34 -12.37 -5.21 10.30
C LEU A 34 -12.28 -6.47 9.41
N LEU A 35 -13.41 -7.08 9.09
CA LEU A 35 -13.49 -8.25 8.22
C LEU A 35 -12.97 -7.94 6.81
N LYS A 36 -13.33 -6.78 6.23
CA LYS A 36 -12.81 -6.35 4.92
C LYS A 36 -11.29 -6.19 4.92
N ILE A 37 -10.72 -5.64 5.99
CA ILE A 37 -9.26 -5.49 6.14
C ILE A 37 -8.59 -6.86 6.21
N ILE A 38 -9.14 -7.79 7.00
CA ILE A 38 -8.62 -9.16 7.13
C ILE A 38 -8.66 -9.89 5.78
N ILE A 39 -9.78 -9.84 5.06
CA ILE A 39 -9.91 -10.46 3.74
C ILE A 39 -8.93 -9.82 2.75
N GLY A 40 -8.76 -8.50 2.78
CA GLY A 40 -7.78 -7.79 1.94
C GLY A 40 -6.35 -8.26 2.19
N MET A 41 -5.94 -8.41 3.45
CA MET A 41 -4.62 -8.93 3.80
C MET A 41 -4.43 -10.39 3.38
N LEU A 42 -5.46 -11.24 3.55
CA LEU A 42 -5.43 -12.63 3.10
C LEU A 42 -5.24 -12.74 1.58
N LEU A 43 -6.02 -11.98 0.81
CA LEU A 43 -5.91 -11.96 -0.65
C LEU A 43 -4.55 -11.45 -1.13
N ALA A 44 -4.00 -10.41 -0.48
CA ALA A 44 -2.67 -9.91 -0.78
C ALA A 44 -1.59 -10.97 -0.51
N GLY A 45 -1.68 -11.70 0.61
CA GLY A 45 -0.78 -12.80 0.92
C GLY A 45 -0.83 -13.92 -0.12
N VAL A 46 -2.04 -14.33 -0.53
CA VAL A 46 -2.22 -15.36 -1.57
C VAL A 46 -1.63 -14.90 -2.90
N ALA A 47 -1.87 -13.66 -3.31
CA ALA A 47 -1.36 -13.12 -4.57
C ALA A 47 0.18 -13.16 -4.62
N ILE A 48 0.85 -12.80 -3.53
CA ILE A 48 2.32 -12.83 -3.44
C ILE A 48 2.84 -14.25 -3.57
N VAL A 49 2.22 -15.22 -2.88
CA VAL A 49 2.64 -16.64 -2.95
C VAL A 49 2.47 -17.19 -4.36
N VAL A 50 1.35 -16.89 -5.02
CA VAL A 50 1.07 -17.32 -6.39
C VAL A 50 2.12 -16.75 -7.35
N VAL A 51 2.35 -15.43 -7.31
CA VAL A 51 3.35 -14.78 -8.18
C VAL A 51 4.75 -15.35 -7.93
N ALA A 52 5.15 -15.52 -6.66
CA ALA A 52 6.45 -16.07 -6.33
C ALA A 52 6.63 -17.50 -6.86
N ASN A 53 5.59 -18.33 -6.77
CA ASN A 53 5.64 -19.70 -7.27
C ASN A 53 5.66 -19.75 -8.81
N THR A 54 4.86 -18.91 -9.46
CA THR A 54 4.82 -18.77 -10.91
C THR A 54 6.18 -18.31 -11.47
N VAL A 55 6.78 -17.28 -10.87
CA VAL A 55 8.12 -16.81 -11.27
C VAL A 55 9.16 -17.90 -11.08
N LYS A 56 9.17 -18.59 -9.93
CA LYS A 56 10.12 -19.68 -9.67
C LYS A 56 10.01 -20.84 -10.66
N ASN A 57 8.83 -21.14 -11.18
CA ASN A 57 8.66 -22.21 -12.17
C ASN A 57 8.93 -21.76 -13.60
N LEU A 58 8.51 -20.56 -13.99
CA LEU A 58 8.63 -20.10 -15.38
C LEU A 58 10.05 -19.63 -15.72
N PHE A 59 10.72 -18.92 -14.81
CA PHE A 59 12.02 -18.30 -15.07
C PHE A 59 13.17 -19.29 -15.33
N PRO A 60 13.34 -20.39 -14.56
CA PRO A 60 14.34 -21.39 -14.89
C PRO A 60 13.98 -22.18 -16.15
N ASN A 61 12.69 -22.49 -16.38
CA ASN A 61 12.26 -23.18 -17.61
C ASN A 61 12.59 -22.37 -18.87
N THR A 62 12.41 -21.05 -18.84
CA THR A 62 12.79 -20.19 -19.97
C THR A 62 14.29 -20.15 -20.22
N GLN A 63 15.11 -20.18 -19.16
CA GLN A 63 16.57 -20.19 -19.29
C GLN A 63 17.08 -21.56 -19.79
N LEU A 64 16.55 -22.64 -19.25
CA LEU A 64 16.85 -24.01 -19.70
C LEU A 64 16.50 -24.20 -21.18
N ALA A 65 15.32 -23.73 -21.61
CA ALA A 65 14.90 -23.79 -23.01
C ALA A 65 15.82 -22.97 -23.93
N ALA A 66 16.31 -21.81 -23.47
CA ALA A 66 17.26 -21.00 -24.23
C ALA A 66 18.61 -21.72 -24.40
N ILE A 67 19.13 -22.32 -23.33
CA ILE A 67 20.38 -23.08 -23.37
C ILE A 67 20.25 -24.30 -24.28
N GLU A 68 19.13 -25.02 -24.24
CA GLU A 68 18.89 -26.18 -25.11
C GLU A 68 18.91 -25.77 -26.60
N GLN A 69 18.33 -24.62 -26.94
CA GLN A 69 18.40 -24.08 -28.30
C GLN A 69 19.82 -23.73 -28.74
N GLU A 70 20.63 -23.17 -27.84
CA GLU A 70 22.04 -22.86 -28.13
C GLU A 70 22.85 -24.13 -28.36
N VAL A 71 22.65 -25.17 -27.54
CA VAL A 71 23.31 -26.46 -27.69
C VAL A 71 22.94 -27.12 -29.02
N ILE A 72 21.66 -27.10 -29.41
CA ILE A 72 21.19 -27.64 -30.71
C ILE A 72 21.85 -26.90 -31.87
N LYS A 73 21.90 -25.56 -31.83
CA LYS A 73 22.58 -24.76 -32.87
C LYS A 73 24.05 -25.10 -33.00
N ILE A 74 24.76 -25.24 -31.88
CA ILE A 74 26.18 -25.63 -31.88
C ILE A 74 26.33 -27.02 -32.51
N LYS A 75 25.48 -27.98 -32.14
CA LYS A 75 25.49 -29.34 -32.68
C LYS A 75 25.20 -29.45 -34.17
N GLN A 76 24.46 -28.49 -34.73
CA GLN A 76 24.17 -28.42 -36.17
C GLN A 76 25.25 -27.68 -36.96
N THR A 77 26.08 -26.88 -36.28
CA THR A 77 27.15 -26.08 -36.90
C THR A 77 28.47 -26.84 -36.94
N LEU A 78 28.69 -27.79 -36.02
CA LEU A 78 29.79 -28.76 -36.01
C LEU A 78 29.47 -29.98 -36.87
#